data_AF-A0A9D6X113-F1
#
_entry.id   AF-A0A9D6X113-F1
#
_cell.length_a   1.000
_cell.length_b   1.000
_cell.length_c   1.000
_cell.angle_alpha   90.00
_cell.angle_beta   90.00
_cell.angle_gamma   90.00
#
_symmetry.space_group_name_H-M   'P 1'
#
loop_
_entity.id
_entity.type
_entity.pdbx_description
1 polymer ?
#
loop_
_entity_poly.entity_id
_entity_poly.type
_entity_poly.pdbx_seq_one_letter_code
_entity_poly.pdbx_strand_id
1 'polypeptide(L)'
;MKVKIMNPASRLASATVAAIATLAAALALLAGCGPGLGGTGTGATDDALAAYGAHDVPVCQSDFADLLGCTAPSTGAAPLPATSARFFAESSPESRTLLELDGQEAQWRLRCQGILFVGSFGQAGSATPRYFGNVIEGGSRVRLATLQVERSGTGLAVTLVDSFGRTLAGPQALLPVSGVTSEATCP
;
A
#
# COMPACT_ATOMS: atom_id res chain seq x y z
N MET A 1 0.96 32.98 -74.03
CA MET A 1 1.15 31.57 -73.60
C MET A 1 -0.13 31.08 -72.95
N LYS A 2 -0.79 30.07 -73.52
CA LYS A 2 -2.06 29.51 -73.02
C LYS A 2 -1.75 28.34 -72.09
N VAL A 3 -2.13 28.43 -70.81
CA VAL A 3 -2.02 27.33 -69.85
C VAL A 3 -3.33 26.55 -69.87
N LYS A 4 -3.23 25.27 -70.23
CA LYS A 4 -4.33 24.32 -70.33
C LYS A 4 -4.64 23.77 -68.94
N ILE A 5 -5.82 24.08 -68.42
CA ILE A 5 -6.37 23.50 -67.18
C ILE A 5 -6.76 22.06 -67.50
N MET A 6 -6.24 21.10 -66.74
CA MET A 6 -6.63 19.70 -66.82
C MET A 6 -6.92 19.20 -65.40
N ASN A 7 -8.20 19.00 -65.12
CA ASN A 7 -8.71 18.30 -63.95
C ASN A 7 -9.23 16.95 -64.44
N PRO A 8 -8.77 15.80 -63.91
CA PRO A 8 -9.54 14.58 -64.06
C PRO A 8 -9.70 13.84 -62.73
N ALA A 9 -10.91 13.95 -62.20
CA ALA A 9 -11.55 12.97 -61.34
C ALA A 9 -11.29 11.55 -61.86
N SER A 10 -10.45 10.77 -61.17
CA SER A 10 -10.22 9.36 -61.54
C SER A 10 -9.57 8.50 -60.44
N ARG A 11 -9.47 8.97 -59.20
CA ARG A 11 -8.81 8.21 -58.10
C ARG A 11 -9.70 7.95 -56.88
N LEU A 12 -11.01 7.87 -57.06
CA LEU A 12 -11.96 7.72 -55.95
C LEU A 12 -12.51 6.30 -55.75
N ALA A 13 -12.11 5.31 -56.56
CA ALA A 13 -12.71 3.98 -56.50
C ALA A 13 -11.85 2.87 -55.87
N SER A 14 -10.67 3.19 -55.31
CA SER A 14 -9.75 2.15 -54.80
C SER A 14 -9.04 2.55 -53.51
N ALA A 15 -9.73 3.29 -52.63
CA ALA A 15 -9.19 3.71 -51.33
C ALA A 15 -10.16 3.49 -50.16
N THR A 16 -11.28 2.80 -50.41
CA THR A 16 -12.37 2.64 -49.41
C THR A 16 -12.41 1.28 -48.72
N VAL A 17 -11.53 0.33 -49.07
CA VAL A 17 -11.49 -1.00 -48.43
C VAL A 17 -10.31 -1.17 -47.47
N ALA A 18 -9.25 -0.37 -47.60
CA ALA A 18 -8.06 -0.48 -46.73
C ALA A 18 -8.18 0.30 -45.40
N ALA A 19 -9.12 1.23 -45.29
CA ALA A 19 -9.22 2.13 -44.13
C ALA A 19 -10.05 1.56 -42.96
N ILE A 20 -10.83 0.50 -43.17
CA ILE A 20 -11.75 -0.03 -42.13
C ILE A 20 -11.08 -1.18 -41.34
N ALA A 21 -10.09 -1.87 -41.93
CA ALA A 21 -9.42 -2.99 -41.27
C ALA A 21 -8.42 -2.57 -40.17
N THR A 22 -7.88 -1.35 -40.23
CA THR A 22 -6.91 -0.87 -39.23
C THR A 22 -7.55 -0.27 -37.98
N LEU A 23 -8.84 0.13 -38.04
CA LEU A 23 -9.53 0.69 -36.88
C LEU A 23 -10.02 -0.39 -35.90
N ALA A 24 -10.32 -1.59 -36.38
CA ALA A 24 -10.79 -2.69 -35.53
C ALA A 24 -9.66 -3.34 -34.68
N ALA A 25 -8.41 -3.29 -35.15
CA ALA A 25 -7.26 -3.79 -34.39
C ALA A 25 -6.80 -2.83 -33.28
N ALA A 26 -7.18 -1.55 -33.33
CA ALA A 26 -6.80 -0.55 -32.33
C ALA A 26 -7.70 -0.56 -31.08
N LEU A 27 -8.95 -1.02 -31.18
CA LEU A 27 -9.85 -1.09 -30.02
C LEU A 27 -9.65 -2.31 -29.12
N ALA A 28 -8.95 -3.35 -29.57
CA ALA A 28 -8.66 -4.53 -28.75
C ALA A 28 -7.53 -4.31 -27.72
N LEU A 29 -6.77 -3.21 -27.84
CA LEU A 29 -5.70 -2.84 -26.92
C LEU A 29 -6.18 -1.97 -25.73
N LEU A 30 -7.45 -1.54 -25.72
CA LEU A 30 -8.02 -0.71 -24.63
C LEU A 30 -8.84 -1.48 -23.59
N ALA A 31 -9.06 -2.80 -23.78
CA ALA A 31 -9.80 -3.62 -22.82
C ALA A 31 -8.91 -4.29 -21.75
N GLY A 32 -7.66 -3.83 -21.60
CA GLY A 32 -6.69 -4.36 -20.64
C GLY A 32 -6.54 -3.56 -19.34
N CYS A 33 -7.18 -2.39 -19.20
CA CYS A 33 -7.22 -1.67 -17.92
C CYS A 33 -8.38 -2.17 -17.07
N GLY A 34 -8.26 -3.39 -16.55
CA GLY A 34 -8.99 -3.75 -15.34
C GLY A 34 -8.57 -2.81 -14.19
N PRO A 35 -9.34 -2.71 -13.09
CA PRO A 35 -8.88 -2.08 -11.86
C PRO A 35 -7.79 -2.96 -11.23
N GLY A 36 -6.62 -2.97 -11.86
CA GLY A 36 -5.45 -3.74 -11.49
C GLY A 36 -4.34 -2.78 -11.12
N LEU A 37 -4.34 -2.39 -9.85
CA LEU A 37 -3.17 -2.02 -9.05
C LEU A 37 -2.05 -1.30 -9.82
N GLY A 38 -2.29 -0.03 -10.13
CA GLY A 38 -1.19 0.91 -10.36
C GLY A 38 -0.40 1.06 -9.07
N GLY A 39 0.75 0.38 -8.99
CA GLY A 39 1.58 0.37 -7.79
C GLY A 39 2.93 -0.31 -7.99
N THR A 40 3.70 0.09 -9.00
CA THR A 40 5.16 -0.15 -9.00
C THR A 40 5.94 1.05 -8.47
N GLY A 41 5.24 2.00 -7.85
CA GLY A 41 5.89 3.03 -7.05
C GLY A 41 6.48 2.37 -5.81
N THR A 42 7.77 2.08 -5.85
CA THR A 42 8.67 1.81 -4.72
C THR A 42 8.75 3.03 -3.79
N GLY A 43 7.59 3.57 -3.41
CA GLY A 43 7.45 4.84 -2.71
C GLY A 43 7.86 4.73 -1.25
N ALA A 44 9.16 4.79 -1.01
CA ALA A 44 9.79 5.29 0.21
C ALA A 44 9.43 4.57 1.53
N THR A 45 9.74 3.27 1.63
CA THR A 45 9.85 2.59 2.94
C THR A 45 11.32 2.31 3.32
N ASP A 46 12.17 1.91 2.36
CA ASP A 46 13.63 1.77 2.59
C ASP A 46 14.27 3.11 3.00
N ASP A 47 13.82 4.21 2.36
CA ASP A 47 14.23 5.57 2.73
C ASP A 47 13.88 5.91 4.18
N ALA A 48 12.75 5.40 4.68
CA ALA A 48 12.31 5.68 6.04
C ALA A 48 13.18 4.93 7.06
N LEU A 49 13.48 3.65 6.84
CA LEU A 49 14.40 2.89 7.69
C LEU A 49 15.76 3.59 7.76
N ALA A 50 16.32 3.96 6.61
CA ALA A 50 17.58 4.70 6.54
C ALA A 50 17.51 6.05 7.28
N ALA A 51 16.41 6.80 7.15
CA ALA A 51 16.22 8.07 7.84
C ALA A 51 16.21 7.94 9.38
N TYR A 52 15.84 6.76 9.90
CA TYR A 52 15.88 6.45 11.33
C TYR A 52 17.16 5.71 11.77
N GLY A 53 18.11 5.46 10.85
CA GLY A 53 19.26 4.61 11.12
C GLY A 53 18.87 3.17 11.51
N ALA A 54 17.70 2.73 11.05
CA ALA A 54 17.18 1.39 11.27
C ALA A 54 17.65 0.44 10.16
N HIS A 55 17.63 -0.85 10.47
CA HIS A 55 17.84 -1.93 9.52
C HIS A 55 16.71 -2.95 9.64
N ASP A 56 16.49 -3.70 8.58
CA ASP A 56 15.47 -4.75 8.57
C ASP A 56 15.81 -5.84 9.59
N VAL A 57 14.79 -6.24 10.35
CA VAL A 57 14.82 -7.43 11.20
C VAL A 57 13.59 -8.27 10.89
N PRO A 58 13.64 -9.60 11.01
CA PRO A 58 12.50 -10.46 10.69
C PRO A 58 11.31 -10.20 11.65
N VAL A 59 10.16 -9.76 11.12
CA VAL A 59 8.92 -9.59 11.90
C VAL A 59 8.49 -10.88 12.62
N CYS A 60 8.82 -12.05 12.08
CA CYS A 60 8.50 -13.33 12.70
C CYS A 60 9.30 -13.64 13.97
N GLN A 61 10.19 -12.73 14.40
CA GLN A 61 10.82 -12.77 15.73
C GLN A 61 10.13 -11.82 16.73
N SER A 62 9.05 -11.14 16.35
CA SER A 62 8.24 -10.30 17.25
C SER A 62 7.37 -11.13 18.21
N ASP A 63 6.86 -10.48 19.25
CA ASP A 63 5.93 -11.05 20.23
C ASP A 63 4.51 -11.31 19.66
N PHE A 64 4.22 -10.80 18.46
CA PHE A 64 2.96 -10.98 17.74
C PHE A 64 3.10 -11.84 16.46
N ALA A 65 4.22 -12.54 16.29
CA ALA A 65 4.49 -13.35 15.09
C ALA A 65 3.45 -14.45 14.81
N ASP A 66 2.85 -15.04 15.85
CA ASP A 66 1.77 -16.04 15.72
C ASP A 66 0.49 -15.44 15.13
N LEU A 67 0.18 -14.18 15.43
CA LEU A 67 -0.96 -13.46 14.84
C LEU A 67 -0.74 -13.19 13.35
N LEU A 68 0.51 -13.13 12.90
CA LEU A 68 0.87 -13.07 11.48
C LEU A 68 0.78 -14.44 10.78
N GLY A 69 0.67 -15.52 11.55
CA GLY A 69 0.76 -16.88 11.03
C GLY A 69 2.18 -17.26 10.62
N CYS A 70 3.20 -16.65 11.23
CA CYS A 70 4.57 -17.09 11.08
C CYS A 70 4.67 -18.57 11.50
N THR A 71 5.15 -19.41 10.59
CA THR A 71 5.58 -20.76 10.96
C THR A 71 6.92 -20.67 11.70
N ALA A 72 7.21 -21.64 12.57
CA ALA A 72 8.32 -21.63 13.56
C ALA A 72 9.62 -20.92 13.08
N PRO A 73 10.34 -20.24 13.99
CA PRO A 73 11.35 -19.26 13.63
C PRO A 73 12.40 -19.87 12.70
N SER A 74 12.41 -19.43 11.44
CA SER A 74 13.52 -19.71 10.54
C SER A 74 14.73 -18.99 11.11
N THR A 75 15.72 -19.75 11.58
CA THR A 75 16.98 -19.28 12.18
C THR A 75 17.93 -18.61 11.17
N GLY A 76 17.41 -18.04 10.09
CA GLY A 76 18.19 -17.47 8.99
C GLY A 76 17.71 -16.07 8.64
N ALA A 77 18.68 -15.20 8.30
CA ALA A 77 18.47 -13.85 7.75
C ALA A 77 17.88 -13.83 6.33
N ALA A 78 17.30 -14.94 5.87
CA ALA A 78 16.67 -15.02 4.57
C ALA A 78 15.34 -14.24 4.60
N PRO A 79 14.94 -13.58 3.50
CA PRO A 79 13.61 -13.02 3.37
C PRO A 79 12.59 -14.11 3.70
N LEU A 80 11.84 -13.92 4.77
CA LEU A 80 10.75 -14.82 5.10
C LEU A 80 9.77 -14.83 3.92
N PRO A 81 9.18 -15.99 3.57
CA PRO A 81 8.12 -16.02 2.57
C PRO A 81 7.04 -15.01 2.99
N ALA A 82 6.61 -14.16 2.05
CA ALA A 82 5.56 -13.17 2.27
C ALA A 82 4.40 -13.85 3.01
N THR A 83 4.20 -13.50 4.28
CA THR A 83 3.07 -13.99 5.05
C THR A 83 1.82 -13.38 4.42
N SER A 84 0.82 -14.18 4.08
CA SER A 84 -0.45 -13.63 3.58
C SER A 84 -0.93 -12.48 4.46
N ALA A 85 -1.24 -11.33 3.86
CA ALA A 85 -1.69 -10.13 4.56
C ALA A 85 -2.71 -10.45 5.68
N ARG A 86 -2.47 -9.87 6.86
CA ARG A 86 -3.33 -9.98 8.03
C ARG A 86 -3.97 -8.63 8.32
N PHE A 87 -5.26 -8.68 8.63
CA PHE A 87 -6.05 -7.49 8.89
C PHE A 87 -6.47 -7.46 10.35
N PHE A 88 -6.35 -6.27 10.97
CA PHE A 88 -6.77 -6.01 12.32
C PHE A 88 -7.60 -4.73 12.37
N ALA A 89 -8.70 -4.75 13.11
CA ALA A 89 -9.61 -3.62 13.22
C ALA A 89 -10.10 -3.47 14.67
N GLU A 90 -10.64 -2.30 15.01
CA GLU A 90 -11.32 -2.12 16.30
C GLU A 90 -12.52 -3.08 16.40
N SER A 91 -12.88 -3.47 17.63
CA SER A 91 -13.98 -4.40 17.90
C SER A 91 -15.39 -3.81 17.66
N SER A 92 -15.50 -2.71 16.91
CA SER A 92 -16.75 -2.04 16.58
C SER A 92 -17.25 -2.53 15.21
N PRO A 93 -18.58 -2.65 15.01
CA PRO A 93 -19.16 -3.00 13.71
C PRO A 93 -18.93 -1.92 12.64
N GLU A 94 -18.59 -0.70 13.04
CA GLU A 94 -18.28 0.43 12.15
C GLU A 94 -16.78 0.75 12.23
N SER A 95 -15.92 -0.25 11.96
CA SER A 95 -14.50 -0.12 12.23
C SER A 95 -13.87 1.10 11.54
N ARG A 96 -13.53 2.12 12.33
CA ARG A 96 -12.93 3.38 11.85
C ARG A 96 -11.44 3.25 11.54
N THR A 97 -10.87 2.12 11.93
CA THR A 97 -9.45 1.82 11.89
C THR A 97 -9.24 0.44 11.27
N LEU A 98 -8.29 0.35 10.34
CA LEU A 98 -7.86 -0.90 9.73
C LEU A 98 -6.35 -0.90 9.64
N LEU A 99 -5.73 -1.87 10.30
CA LEU A 99 -4.33 -2.20 10.17
C LEU A 99 -4.19 -3.41 9.25
N GLU A 100 -3.35 -3.29 8.25
CA GLU A 100 -2.91 -4.36 7.37
C GLU A 100 -1.42 -4.61 7.62
N LEU A 101 -1.07 -5.85 7.92
CA LEU A 101 0.30 -6.31 8.08
C LEU A 101 0.57 -7.35 6.99
N ASP A 102 1.49 -7.06 6.07
CA ASP A 102 1.88 -7.94 4.97
C ASP A 102 3.39 -8.18 5.03
N GLY A 103 3.78 -9.27 5.70
CA GLY A 103 5.18 -9.55 5.99
C GLY A 103 5.82 -8.42 6.78
N GLN A 104 6.84 -7.80 6.20
CA GLN A 104 7.57 -6.69 6.83
C GLN A 104 6.85 -5.34 6.70
N GLU A 105 5.78 -5.26 5.91
CA GLU A 105 5.08 -4.00 5.66
C GLU A 105 3.88 -3.84 6.59
N ALA A 106 3.63 -2.61 7.01
CA ALA A 106 2.43 -2.21 7.73
C ALA A 106 1.76 -1.02 7.05
N GLN A 107 0.44 -1.11 6.91
CA GLN A 107 -0.41 0.01 6.55
C GLN A 107 -1.49 0.19 7.62
N TRP A 108 -1.55 1.38 8.23
CA TRP A 108 -2.57 1.68 9.23
C TRP A 108 -3.43 2.86 8.79
N ARG A 109 -4.73 2.61 8.61
CA ARG A 109 -5.70 3.59 8.13
C ARG A 109 -6.65 3.97 9.25
N LEU A 110 -6.57 5.22 9.72
CA LEU A 110 -7.56 5.81 10.62
C LEU A 110 -8.48 6.71 9.80
N ARG A 111 -9.55 6.11 9.25
CA ARG A 111 -10.40 6.72 8.22
C ARG A 111 -10.98 8.05 8.67
N CYS A 112 -11.55 8.10 9.88
CA CYS A 112 -12.18 9.31 10.40
C CYS A 112 -11.21 10.41 10.83
N GLN A 113 -9.91 10.11 10.92
CA GLN A 113 -8.88 11.10 11.18
C GLN A 113 -8.17 11.53 9.89
N GLY A 114 -8.45 10.87 8.75
CA GLY A 114 -7.74 11.10 7.49
C GLY A 114 -6.25 10.79 7.58
N ILE A 115 -5.88 9.80 8.42
CA ILE A 115 -4.50 9.37 8.65
C ILE A 115 -4.26 8.03 7.96
N LEU A 116 -3.19 7.95 7.19
CA LEU A 116 -2.62 6.72 6.64
C LEU A 116 -1.15 6.63 7.03
N PHE A 117 -0.77 5.58 7.76
CA PHE A 117 0.63 5.21 7.95
C PHE A 117 1.02 4.10 6.97
N VAL A 118 2.23 4.18 6.42
CA VAL A 118 2.87 3.12 5.63
C VAL A 118 4.32 3.00 6.09
N GLY A 119 4.79 1.79 6.39
CA GLY A 119 6.18 1.59 6.83
C GLY A 119 6.62 0.12 6.84
N SER A 120 7.92 -0.07 7.07
CA SER A 120 8.57 -1.38 7.13
C SER A 120 9.07 -1.70 8.55
N PHE A 121 9.00 -2.97 8.94
CA PHE A 121 9.47 -3.46 10.23
C PHE A 121 10.99 -3.49 10.28
N GLY A 122 11.56 -2.90 11.31
CA GLY A 122 13.00 -2.84 11.47
C GLY A 122 13.41 -2.56 12.90
N GLN A 123 14.70 -2.34 13.09
CA GLN A 123 15.30 -2.01 14.38
C GLN A 123 16.34 -0.91 14.24
N ALA A 124 16.25 0.11 15.11
CA ALA A 124 17.24 1.18 15.23
C ALA A 124 18.09 0.98 16.50
N GLY A 125 19.38 0.69 16.33
CA GLY A 125 20.28 0.39 17.45
C GLY A 125 19.79 -0.78 18.30
N SER A 126 19.75 -0.60 19.63
CA SER A 126 19.23 -1.58 20.59
C SER A 126 17.76 -1.36 20.98
N ALA A 127 17.07 -0.41 20.34
CA ALA A 127 15.66 -0.14 20.64
C ALA A 127 14.78 -1.33 20.24
N THR A 128 13.60 -1.46 20.86
CA THR A 128 12.60 -2.46 20.45
C THR A 128 12.24 -2.27 18.97
N PRO A 129 12.24 -3.36 18.17
CA PRO A 129 11.79 -3.35 16.79
C PRO A 129 10.38 -2.76 16.64
N ARG A 130 10.15 -2.06 15.54
CA ARG A 130 8.88 -1.38 15.23
C ARG A 130 8.80 -1.12 13.73
N TYR A 131 7.65 -0.65 13.26
CA TYR A 131 7.53 -0.20 11.88
C TYR A 131 8.02 1.25 11.75
N PHE A 132 8.90 1.50 10.79
CA PHE A 132 9.44 2.80 10.44
C PHE A 132 8.90 3.23 9.08
N GLY A 133 8.41 4.46 8.98
CA GLY A 133 7.70 4.87 7.78
C GLY A 133 7.25 6.31 7.77
N ASN A 134 6.19 6.54 7.01
CA ASN A 134 5.58 7.84 6.84
C ASN A 134 4.12 7.81 7.26
N VAL A 135 3.67 8.92 7.85
CA VAL A 135 2.27 9.23 8.05
C VAL A 135 1.83 10.25 7.01
N ILE A 136 0.64 10.02 6.42
CA ILE A 136 -0.04 10.90 5.48
C ILE A 136 -1.30 11.40 6.18
N GLU A 137 -1.35 12.69 6.49
CA GLU A 137 -2.48 13.34 7.17
C GLU A 137 -3.26 14.22 6.18
N GLY A 138 -4.60 14.16 6.22
CA GLY A 138 -5.47 14.95 5.34
C GLY A 138 -5.22 14.68 3.85
N GLY A 139 -4.75 13.48 3.51
CA GLY A 139 -4.49 13.03 2.15
C GLY A 139 -3.27 13.63 1.44
N SER A 140 -2.49 14.50 2.10
CA SER A 140 -1.38 15.20 1.42
C SER A 140 -0.17 15.55 2.31
N ARG A 141 -0.34 15.64 3.62
CA ARG A 141 0.77 16.02 4.53
C ARG A 141 1.56 14.79 4.91
N VAL A 142 2.76 14.65 4.34
CA VAL A 142 3.66 13.51 4.60
C VAL A 142 4.69 13.88 5.66
N ARG A 143 4.84 13.03 6.69
CA ARG A 143 5.84 13.20 7.75
C ARG A 143 6.41 11.84 8.16
N LEU A 144 7.66 11.81 8.61
CA LEU A 144 8.24 10.61 9.20
C LEU A 144 7.50 10.24 10.49
N ALA A 145 7.22 8.96 10.65
CA ALA A 145 6.56 8.40 11.82
C ALA A 145 7.03 6.96 12.08
N THR A 146 6.76 6.47 13.28
CA THR A 146 6.95 5.06 13.64
C THR A 146 5.66 4.50 14.21
N LEU A 147 5.35 3.26 13.85
CA LEU A 147 4.21 2.53 14.38
C LEU A 147 4.73 1.44 15.32
N GLN A 148 4.40 1.59 16.60
CA GLN A 148 4.64 0.60 17.63
C GLN A 148 3.47 -0.37 17.63
N VAL A 149 3.79 -1.66 17.58
CA VAL A 149 2.83 -2.76 17.58
C VAL A 149 3.25 -3.72 18.68
N GLU A 150 2.35 -3.99 19.61
CA GLU A 150 2.58 -4.86 20.76
C GLU A 150 1.45 -5.89 20.88
N ARG A 151 1.77 -7.07 21.40
CA ARG A 151 0.76 -8.08 21.73
C ARG A 151 -0.20 -7.55 22.79
N SER A 152 -1.51 -7.62 22.52
CA SER A 152 -2.56 -7.36 23.52
C SER A 152 -3.61 -8.46 23.50
N GLY A 153 -3.44 -9.47 24.36
CA GLY A 153 -4.31 -10.64 24.42
C GLY A 153 -4.36 -11.39 23.08
N THR A 154 -5.55 -11.48 22.49
CA THR A 154 -5.78 -12.11 21.17
C THR A 154 -5.58 -11.16 19.99
N GLY A 155 -5.18 -9.93 20.24
CA GLY A 155 -5.01 -8.89 19.24
C GLY A 155 -3.74 -8.07 19.44
N LEU A 156 -3.77 -6.84 18.94
CA LEU A 156 -2.66 -5.91 18.94
C LEU A 156 -3.03 -4.62 19.67
N ALA A 157 -2.07 -4.04 20.38
CA ALA A 157 -2.10 -2.64 20.74
C ALA A 157 -1.18 -1.87 19.79
N VAL A 158 -1.69 -0.81 19.18
CA VAL A 158 -0.92 0.00 18.23
C VAL A 158 -0.88 1.46 18.60
N THR A 159 0.30 2.07 18.48
CA THR A 159 0.54 3.49 18.74
C THR A 159 1.40 4.07 17.63
N LEU A 160 0.93 5.16 17.02
CA LEU A 160 1.65 5.92 16.00
C LEU A 160 2.32 7.13 16.65
N VAL A 161 3.61 7.29 16.39
CA VAL A 161 4.45 8.32 17.00
C VAL A 161 5.20 9.06 15.91
N ASP A 162 5.29 10.39 16.00
CA ASP A 162 6.09 11.19 15.06
C ASP A 162 7.59 11.08 15.33
N SER A 163 8.40 11.66 14.44
CA SER A 163 9.87 11.68 14.56
C SER A 163 10.40 12.39 15.81
N PHE A 164 9.58 13.16 16.53
CA PHE A 164 9.92 13.83 17.78
C PHE A 164 9.49 13.03 19.02
N GLY A 165 8.91 11.84 18.84
CA GLY A 165 8.42 11.02 19.94
C GLY A 165 7.01 11.40 20.42
N ARG A 166 6.28 12.26 19.69
CA ARG A 166 4.91 12.64 20.07
C ARG A 166 3.90 11.67 19.48
N THR A 167 2.96 11.21 20.30
CA THR A 167 1.87 10.36 19.85
C THR A 167 0.95 11.11 18.90
N LEU A 168 0.78 10.57 17.68
CA LEU A 168 -0.16 11.06 16.68
C LEU A 168 -1.50 10.34 16.79
N ALA A 169 -1.48 9.02 17.07
CA ALA A 169 -2.67 8.21 17.27
C ALA A 169 -2.39 7.00 18.18
N GLY A 170 -3.40 6.55 18.92
CA GLY A 170 -3.31 5.41 19.83
C GLY A 170 -2.97 5.78 21.29
N PRO A 171 -2.84 4.77 22.19
CA PRO A 171 -2.91 3.33 21.91
C PRO A 171 -4.31 2.86 21.50
N GLN A 172 -4.41 2.08 20.42
CA GLN A 172 -5.66 1.46 19.96
C GLN A 172 -5.56 -0.07 20.05
N ALA A 173 -6.58 -0.70 20.62
CA ALA A 173 -6.71 -2.16 20.64
C ALA A 173 -7.40 -2.64 19.37
N LEU A 174 -6.75 -3.54 18.64
CA LEU A 174 -7.22 -4.10 17.39
C LEU A 174 -7.32 -5.62 17.50
N LEU A 175 -8.39 -6.19 16.93
CA LEU A 175 -8.63 -7.62 16.85
C LEU A 175 -8.47 -8.11 15.41
N PRO A 176 -8.05 -9.36 15.20
CA PRO A 176 -7.95 -9.93 13.86
C PRO A 176 -9.32 -9.98 13.19
N VAL A 177 -9.36 -9.64 11.90
CA VAL A 177 -10.55 -9.69 11.05
C VAL A 177 -10.23 -10.43 9.75
N SER A 178 -11.25 -11.02 9.11
CA SER A 178 -11.07 -11.87 7.93
C SER A 178 -10.71 -11.10 6.63
N GLY A 179 -10.66 -9.77 6.67
CA GLY A 179 -10.36 -8.94 5.51
C GLY A 179 -10.64 -7.46 5.76
N VAL A 180 -10.71 -6.68 4.68
CA VAL A 180 -11.09 -5.27 4.74
C VAL A 180 -12.50 -5.11 5.34
N THR A 181 -12.61 -4.26 6.35
CA THR A 181 -13.89 -3.93 6.98
C THR A 181 -14.67 -2.92 6.13
N SER A 182 -16.00 -2.92 6.26
CA SER A 182 -16.88 -1.95 5.61
C SER A 182 -16.47 -0.52 5.96
N GLU A 183 -16.77 0.42 5.05
CA GLU A 183 -16.50 1.84 5.28
C GLU A 183 -17.28 2.34 6.49
N ALA A 184 -16.58 2.89 7.47
CA ALA A 184 -17.19 3.48 8.65
C ALA A 184 -17.82 4.84 8.30
N THR A 185 -18.99 5.13 8.89
CA THR A 185 -19.54 6.49 8.85
C THR A 185 -18.80 7.32 9.90
N CYS A 186 -18.13 8.38 9.44
CA CYS A 186 -17.45 9.31 10.32
C CYS A 186 -18.44 10.40 10.79
N PRO A 187 -18.50 10.69 12.10
CA PRO A 187 -19.38 11.71 12.65
C PRO A 187 -18.99 13.13 12.25
#